data_AF-A0A529M7L7-F1
#
_entry.id   AF-A0A529M7L7-F1
#
_cell.length_a   1.000
_cell.length_b   1.000
_cell.length_c   1.000
_cell.angle_alpha   90.00
_cell.angle_beta   90.00
_cell.angle_gamma   90.00
#
_symmetry.space_group_name_H-M   'P 1'
#
loop_
_entity.id
_entity.type
_entity.pdbx_description
1 polymer ?
#
loop_
_entity_poly.entity_id
_entity_poly.type
_entity_poly.pdbx_seq_one_letter_code
_entity_poly.pdbx_strand_id
1 'polypeptide(L)'
;NDRSRTASRKLGYDLSAQWDKWSTAGKGAGALSSTTDTTADGEIKRSETLELNVAAIVTDVLPNGNLMITGSQEVRVNAELRVLTLAGIVRPADIGAENTIPYERIAEARISYGGRGRITEVQQPAYGQQILDQVLPF
;
A
#
# COMPACT_ATOMS: atom_id res chain seq x y z
N ASN A 1 -3.64 10.64 -1.10
CA ASN A 1 -3.60 10.19 -2.51
C ASN A 1 -4.74 9.19 -2.59
N ASP A 2 -5.93 9.69 -2.89
CA ASP A 2 -7.18 9.02 -2.53
C ASP A 2 -7.65 8.16 -3.68
N ARG A 3 -7.97 6.89 -3.40
CA ARG A 3 -8.51 5.98 -4.40
C ARG A 3 -9.81 5.40 -3.88
N SER A 4 -10.94 6.02 -4.23
CA SER A 4 -12.26 5.42 -4.06
C SER A 4 -12.52 4.45 -5.21
N ARG A 5 -12.93 3.21 -4.88
CA ARG A 5 -13.39 2.22 -5.86
C ARG A 5 -14.87 1.94 -5.58
N THR A 6 -15.75 2.59 -6.34
CA THR A 6 -17.18 2.29 -6.35
C THR A 6 -17.44 1.19 -7.37
N ALA A 7 -17.84 0.00 -6.92
CA ALA A 7 -18.23 -1.10 -7.79
C ALA A 7 -19.70 -1.46 -7.54
N SER A 8 -20.58 -1.05 -8.45
CA SER A 8 -22.00 -1.46 -8.45
C SER A 8 -22.17 -2.67 -9.39
N ARG A 9 -22.49 -3.85 -8.84
CA ARG A 9 -22.82 -5.05 -9.64
C ARG A 9 -24.28 -5.43 -9.39
N LYS A 10 -25.12 -5.32 -10.42
CA LYS A 10 -26.54 -5.71 -10.39
C LYS A 10 -26.67 -7.05 -11.10
N LEU A 11 -27.04 -8.09 -10.37
CA LEU A 11 -27.25 -9.45 -10.89
C LEU A 11 -28.70 -9.82 -10.56
N GLY A 12 -29.54 -9.99 -11.58
CA GLY A 12 -30.99 -10.23 -11.42
C GLY A 12 -31.39 -11.48 -12.19
N TYR A 13 -32.03 -12.42 -11.49
CA TYR A 13 -32.32 -13.75 -12.00
C TYR A 13 -33.83 -14.06 -12.06
N ASP A 14 -34.37 -14.47 -13.22
CA ASP A 14 -35.81 -14.74 -13.44
C ASP A 14 -36.06 -16.22 -13.78
N LEU A 15 -36.85 -16.93 -12.96
CA LEU A 15 -37.20 -18.33 -13.16
C LEU A 15 -38.72 -18.52 -13.03
N SER A 16 -39.41 -18.82 -14.14
CA SER A 16 -40.84 -19.11 -14.15
C SER A 16 -41.12 -20.53 -14.67
N ALA A 17 -41.80 -21.34 -13.87
CA ALA A 17 -42.30 -22.66 -14.25
C ALA A 17 -43.80 -22.75 -13.92
N GLN A 18 -44.64 -23.04 -14.93
CA GLN A 18 -46.10 -23.08 -14.82
C GLN A 18 -46.58 -24.54 -14.91
N TRP A 19 -47.25 -25.02 -13.86
CA TRP A 19 -47.90 -26.34 -13.81
C TRP A 19 -49.41 -26.14 -13.55
N ASP A 20 -50.24 -26.70 -14.43
CA ASP A 20 -51.66 -26.37 -14.64
C ASP A 20 -52.64 -27.02 -13.63
N LYS A 21 -53.78 -26.32 -13.42
CA LYS A 21 -55.08 -26.80 -12.87
C LYS A 21 -55.21 -27.18 -11.37
N TRP A 22 -55.46 -26.18 -10.51
CA TRP A 22 -56.47 -26.19 -9.44
C TRP A 22 -56.54 -24.79 -8.83
N SER A 23 -57.76 -24.25 -8.69
CA SER A 23 -58.03 -22.93 -8.13
C SER A 23 -57.51 -22.79 -6.69
N THR A 24 -56.52 -21.94 -6.48
CA THR A 24 -56.26 -21.27 -5.20
C THR A 24 -55.59 -19.95 -5.52
N ALA A 25 -56.23 -18.86 -5.11
CA ALA A 25 -55.69 -17.52 -5.22
C ALA A 25 -54.36 -17.45 -4.44
N GLY A 26 -53.24 -17.52 -5.16
CA GLY A 26 -51.92 -17.44 -4.59
C GLY A 26 -51.04 -16.56 -5.46
N LYS A 27 -51.23 -15.23 -5.40
CA LYS A 27 -50.20 -14.30 -5.87
C LYS A 27 -49.02 -14.37 -4.88
N GLY A 28 -48.10 -15.30 -5.11
CA GLY A 28 -46.83 -15.36 -4.39
C GLY A 28 -45.80 -14.45 -5.04
N ALA A 29 -45.87 -13.14 -4.78
CA ALA A 29 -44.80 -12.20 -5.14
C ALA A 29 -43.79 -12.14 -4.00
N GLY A 30 -42.75 -12.97 -4.07
CA GLY A 30 -41.61 -12.91 -3.15
C GLY A 30 -40.48 -12.08 -3.77
N ALA A 31 -40.45 -10.77 -3.53
CA ALA A 31 -39.29 -9.95 -3.85
C ALA A 31 -38.33 -9.94 -2.66
N LEU A 32 -37.22 -10.66 -2.74
CA LEU A 32 -36.12 -10.52 -1.77
C LEU A 32 -35.15 -9.46 -2.30
N SER A 33 -35.34 -8.20 -1.89
CA SER A 33 -34.40 -7.12 -2.18
C SER A 33 -33.36 -7.01 -1.06
N SER A 34 -32.12 -7.38 -1.35
CA SER A 34 -30.98 -7.16 -0.45
C SER A 34 -30.08 -6.08 -1.05
N THR A 35 -30.14 -4.87 -0.50
CA THR A 35 -29.21 -3.77 -0.82
C THR A 35 -28.11 -3.76 0.23
N THR A 36 -26.89 -4.15 -0.16
CA THR A 36 -25.73 -4.11 0.73
C THR A 36 -24.86 -2.92 0.34
N ASP A 37 -25.07 -1.76 0.97
CA ASP A 37 -24.18 -0.60 0.85
C ASP A 37 -22.96 -0.79 1.75
N THR A 38 -21.80 -1.10 1.17
CA THR A 38 -20.53 -1.20 1.92
C THR A 38 -19.67 0.01 1.63
N THR A 39 -19.73 1.01 2.50
CA THR A 39 -18.83 2.16 2.48
C THR A 39 -17.58 1.79 3.29
N ALA A 40 -16.51 1.38 2.61
CA ALA A 40 -15.25 1.05 3.26
C ALA A 40 -14.32 2.28 3.23
N ASP A 41 -14.38 3.10 4.28
CA ASP A 41 -13.48 4.24 4.47
C ASP A 41 -12.25 3.78 5.28
N GLY A 42 -11.31 3.13 4.61
CA GLY A 42 -10.12 2.55 5.22
C GLY A 42 -8.97 3.55 5.26
N GLU A 43 -8.97 4.45 6.24
CA GLU A 43 -7.83 5.35 6.47
C GLU A 43 -6.70 4.60 7.21
N ILE A 44 -5.73 4.05 6.47
CA ILE A 44 -4.52 3.47 7.09
C ILE A 44 -3.49 4.58 7.33
N LYS A 45 -3.59 5.25 8.48
CA LYS A 45 -2.53 6.12 9.01
C LYS A 45 -1.49 5.25 9.72
N ARG A 46 -0.37 4.97 9.05
CA ARG A 46 0.80 4.33 9.69
C ARG A 46 1.81 5.40 10.05
N SER A 47 1.99 5.63 11.35
CA SER A 47 3.08 6.44 11.88
C SER A 47 4.17 5.50 12.38
N GLU A 48 5.38 5.64 11.84
CA GLU A 48 6.56 4.91 12.29
C GLU A 48 7.63 5.93 12.67
N THR A 49 8.10 5.89 13.91
CA THR A 49 9.27 6.65 14.36
C THR A 49 10.50 5.77 14.15
N LEU A 50 11.46 6.25 13.36
CA LEU A 50 12.68 5.53 13.02
C LEU A 50 13.89 6.29 13.59
N GLU A 51 14.58 5.71 14.55
CA GLU A 51 15.87 6.20 15.05
C GLU A 51 16.97 5.32 14.48
N LEU A 52 17.79 5.89 13.57
CA LEU A 52 18.81 5.14 12.85
C LEU A 52 20.13 5.91 12.86
N ASN A 53 21.22 5.16 13.05
CA ASN A 53 22.58 5.65 12.87
C ASN A 53 23.11 5.12 11.54
N VAL A 54 23.52 6.03 10.66
CA VAL A 54 23.90 5.71 9.28
C VAL A 54 25.31 6.22 9.03
N ALA A 55 26.16 5.36 8.48
CA ALA A 55 27.48 5.76 8.04
C ALA A 55 27.38 6.63 6.79
N ALA A 56 28.03 7.79 6.81
CA ALA A 56 28.11 8.70 5.69
C ALA A 56 29.56 9.06 5.39
N ILE A 57 29.83 9.39 4.14
CA ILE A 57 31.11 9.90 3.66
C ILE A 57 30.92 11.31 3.12
N VAL A 58 31.98 12.12 3.18
CA VAL A 58 32.01 13.42 2.51
C VAL A 58 32.33 13.18 1.03
N THR A 59 31.44 13.59 0.14
CA THR A 59 31.63 13.48 -1.32
C THR A 59 32.27 14.73 -1.91
N ASP A 60 31.98 15.89 -1.33
CA ASP A 60 32.47 17.18 -1.86
C ASP A 60 32.56 18.24 -0.75
N VAL A 61 33.38 19.25 -0.98
CA VAL A 61 33.49 20.46 -0.16
C VAL A 61 33.00 21.64 -0.99
N LEU A 62 31.86 22.20 -0.59
CA LEU A 62 31.25 23.34 -1.26
C LEU A 62 32.12 24.60 -1.13
N PRO A 63 31.99 25.59 -2.03
CA PRO A 63 32.81 26.82 -2.01
C PRO A 63 32.71 27.63 -0.72
N ASN A 64 31.64 27.46 0.06
CA ASN A 64 31.44 28.09 1.37
C ASN A 64 32.06 27.30 2.54
N GLY A 65 32.75 26.19 2.27
CA GLY A 65 33.35 25.31 3.27
C GLY A 65 32.40 24.28 3.88
N ASN A 66 31.15 24.20 3.42
CA ASN A 66 30.24 23.14 3.84
C ASN A 66 30.57 21.82 3.14
N LEU A 67 30.18 20.72 3.75
CA LEU A 67 30.47 19.38 3.30
C LEU A 67 29.21 18.77 2.69
N MET A 68 29.29 18.28 1.47
CA MET A 68 28.26 17.42 0.91
C MET A 68 28.53 15.99 1.38
N ILE A 69 27.53 15.37 2.00
CA ILE A 69 27.62 14.01 2.52
C ILE A 69 26.67 13.08 1.78
N THR A 70 27.11 11.84 1.61
CA THR A 70 26.28 10.73 1.12
C THR A 70 26.54 9.49 1.96
N GLY A 71 25.51 8.70 2.21
CA GLY A 71 25.62 7.44 2.94
C GLY A 71 24.64 6.43 2.38
N SER A 72 25.05 5.17 2.32
CA SER A 72 24.15 4.06 2.06
C SER A 72 24.43 2.92 3.02
N GLN A 73 23.36 2.31 3.52
CA GLN A 73 23.45 1.18 4.43
C GLN A 73 22.43 0.12 4.02
N GLU A 74 22.93 -1.07 3.76
CA GLU A 74 22.10 -2.24 3.46
C GLU A 74 21.99 -3.11 4.71
N VAL A 75 20.76 -3.38 5.14
CA VAL A 75 20.48 -4.25 6.28
C VAL A 75 19.54 -5.36 5.84
N ARG A 76 19.91 -6.60 6.13
CA ARG A 76 19.03 -7.76 5.91
C ARG A 76 18.30 -8.11 7.20
N VAL A 77 16.98 -8.04 7.19
CA VAL A 77 16.12 -8.41 8.33
C VAL A 77 15.07 -9.40 7.85
N ASN A 78 14.95 -10.56 8.50
CA ASN A 78 13.95 -11.59 8.17
C ASN A 78 13.90 -11.97 6.68
N ALA A 79 15.07 -12.19 6.07
CA ALA A 79 15.25 -12.47 4.64
C ALA A 79 14.82 -11.35 3.67
N GLU A 80 14.46 -10.18 4.17
CA GLU A 80 14.20 -8.99 3.38
C GLU A 80 15.45 -8.09 3.38
N LEU A 81 15.86 -7.65 2.19
CA LEU A 81 16.93 -6.67 2.03
C LEU A 81 16.35 -5.26 2.04
N ARG A 82 16.84 -4.46 2.97
CA ARG A 82 16.48 -3.06 3.16
C ARG A 82 17.69 -2.21 2.83
N VAL A 83 17.44 -1.16 2.06
CA VAL A 83 18.45 -0.18 1.69
C VAL A 83 18.02 1.15 2.27
N LEU A 84 18.92 1.74 3.04
CA LEU A 84 18.81 3.12 3.48
C LEU A 84 19.82 3.94 2.70
N THR A 85 19.39 5.09 2.19
CA THR A 85 20.28 6.10 1.61
C THR A 85 20.03 7.46 2.24
N LEU A 86 21.11 8.20 2.45
CA LEU A 86 21.15 9.53 3.03
C LEU A 86 21.98 10.41 2.09
N ALA A 87 21.51 11.62 1.80
CA ALA A 87 22.31 12.67 1.22
C ALA A 87 21.97 14.02 1.87
N GLY A 88 22.93 14.93 1.96
CA GLY A 88 22.67 16.26 2.50
C GLY A 88 23.93 17.11 2.57
N ILE A 89 23.78 18.32 3.10
CA ILE A 89 24.85 19.28 3.29
C ILE A 89 25.02 19.54 4.78
N VAL A 90 26.25 19.49 5.27
CA VAL A 90 26.59 19.65 6.68
C VAL A 90 27.64 20.75 6.83
N ARG A 91 27.52 21.57 7.88
CA ARG A 91 28.56 22.52 8.24
C ARG A 91 29.60 21.82 9.12
N PRO A 92 30.92 22.02 8.91
CA PRO A 92 31.95 21.41 9.73
C PRO A 92 31.77 21.65 11.25
N ALA A 93 31.22 22.81 11.63
CA ALA A 93 30.97 23.16 13.04
C ALA A 93 29.84 22.35 13.71
N ASP A 94 28.97 21.70 12.93
CA ASP A 94 27.87 20.90 13.46
C ASP A 94 28.28 19.45 13.79
N ILE A 95 29.50 19.04 13.40
CA ILE A 95 30.07 17.71 13.65
C ILE A 95 30.48 17.63 15.13
N GLY A 96 29.88 16.69 15.87
CA GLY A 96 30.23 16.45 17.27
C GLY A 96 31.61 15.82 17.44
N ALA A 97 32.12 15.80 18.68
CA ALA A 97 33.42 15.23 19.01
C ALA A 97 33.56 13.74 18.61
N GLU A 98 32.45 13.01 18.59
CA GLU A 98 32.36 11.60 18.20
C GLU A 98 32.07 11.41 16.69
N ASN A 99 32.39 12.40 15.84
CA ASN A 99 32.12 12.38 14.39
C ASN A 99 30.66 12.07 14.03
N THR A 100 29.73 12.52 14.87
CA THR A 100 28.29 12.28 14.73
C THR A 100 27.56 13.60 14.50
N ILE A 101 26.55 13.58 13.63
CA ILE A 101 25.77 14.77 13.26
C ILE A 101 24.28 14.44 13.46
N PRO A 102 23.55 15.19 14.31
CA PRO A 102 22.11 15.06 14.44
C PRO A 102 21.38 15.40 13.14
N TYR A 103 20.26 14.73 12.88
CA TYR A 103 19.46 14.95 11.67
C TYR A 103 19.03 16.41 11.50
N GLU A 104 18.69 17.10 12.60
CA GLU A 104 18.22 18.49 12.55
C GLU A 104 19.30 19.47 12.07
N ARG A 105 20.57 19.04 12.06
CA ARG A 105 21.72 19.86 11.62
C ARG A 105 22.15 19.57 10.19
N ILE A 106 21.42 18.73 9.45
CA ILE A 106 21.70 18.40 8.05
C ILE A 106 20.80 19.26 7.16
N ALA A 107 21.39 20.15 6.37
CA ALA A 107 20.67 20.94 5.39
C ALA A 107 20.31 20.09 4.16
N GLU A 108 19.11 20.30 3.62
CA GLU A 108 18.57 19.56 2.47
C GLU A 108 18.68 18.03 2.59
N ALA A 109 18.49 17.51 3.81
CA ALA A 109 18.60 16.09 4.07
C ALA A 109 17.57 15.28 3.28
N ARG A 110 18.05 14.41 2.39
CA ARG A 110 17.27 13.44 1.63
C ARG A 110 17.55 12.06 2.20
N ILE A 111 16.55 11.50 2.86
CA ILE A 111 16.60 10.15 3.40
C ILE A 111 15.59 9.31 2.62
N SER A 112 16.05 8.19 2.07
CA SER A 112 15.14 7.19 1.54
C SER A 112 15.40 5.86 2.24
N TYR A 113 14.31 5.24 2.67
CA TYR A 113 14.30 3.93 3.29
C TYR A 113 13.33 3.06 2.50
N GLY A 114 13.84 1.96 1.96
CA GLY A 114 13.04 1.07 1.12
C GLY A 114 13.55 -0.36 1.13
N GLY A 115 12.63 -1.30 0.95
CA GLY A 115 12.95 -2.70 0.69
C GLY A 115 12.98 -2.97 -0.82
N ARG A 116 13.80 -3.93 -1.25
CA ARG A 116 13.58 -4.57 -2.56
C ARG A 116 12.38 -5.50 -2.38
N GLY A 117 11.20 -5.03 -2.77
CA GLY A 117 9.95 -5.75 -2.56
C GLY A 117 10.04 -7.20 -3.05
N ARG A 118 9.55 -8.14 -2.24
CA ARG A 118 9.24 -9.49 -2.73
C ARG A 118 8.28 -9.28 -3.90
N ILE A 119 8.62 -9.79 -5.08
CA ILE A 119 7.66 -9.89 -6.17
C ILE A 119 6.50 -10.69 -5.59
N THR A 120 5.40 -10.02 -5.28
CA THR A 120 4.17 -10.69 -4.91
C THR A 120 3.77 -11.43 -6.16
N GLU A 121 4.03 -12.73 -6.21
CA GLU A 121 3.34 -13.59 -7.16
C GLU A 121 1.85 -13.40 -6.88
N VAL A 122 1.16 -12.75 -7.83
CA VAL A 122 -0.28 -12.62 -7.78
C VAL A 122 -0.82 -14.04 -7.72
N GLN A 123 -1.33 -14.44 -6.56
CA GLN A 123 -2.06 -15.69 -6.42
C GLN A 123 -3.31 -15.53 -7.30
N GLN A 124 -3.26 -16.09 -8.50
CA GLN A 124 -4.41 -16.05 -9.41
C GLN A 124 -5.61 -16.66 -8.68
N PRO A 125 -6.78 -16.01 -8.70
CA PRO A 125 -7.99 -16.60 -8.16
C PRO A 125 -8.24 -17.93 -8.87
N ALA A 126 -8.62 -18.95 -8.10
CA ALA A 126 -8.86 -20.27 -8.63
C ALA A 126 -9.92 -20.21 -9.75
N TYR A 127 -9.66 -20.91 -10.87
CA TYR A 127 -10.48 -20.95 -12.08
C TYR A 127 -11.98 -21.26 -11.85
N GLY A 128 -12.37 -21.74 -10.65
CA GLY A 128 -13.75 -22.08 -10.29
C GLY A 128 -14.72 -20.91 -10.15
N GLN A 129 -14.27 -19.69 -9.85
CA GLN A 129 -15.17 -18.51 -9.76
C GLN A 129 -15.58 -17.98 -11.14
N GLN A 130 -14.80 -18.25 -12.20
CA GLN A 130 -15.13 -17.84 -13.56
C GLN A 130 -16.25 -18.70 -14.17
N ILE A 131 -16.35 -19.97 -13.76
CA ILE A 131 -17.39 -20.88 -14.25
C ILE A 131 -18.75 -20.56 -13.62
N LEU A 132 -18.79 -20.17 -12.34
CA LEU A 132 -20.06 -19.78 -11.70
C LEU A 132 -20.66 -18.50 -12.32
N ASP A 133 -19.82 -17.51 -12.69
CA ASP A 133 -20.24 -16.29 -13.40
C ASP A 133 -20.67 -16.56 -14.86
N GLN A 134 -20.24 -17.68 -15.46
CA GLN A 134 -20.60 -18.04 -16.84
C GLN A 134 -21.85 -18.94 -16.94
N VAL A 135 -22.18 -19.66 -15.88
CA VAL A 135 -23.33 -20.59 -15.86
C VAL A 135 -24.61 -19.94 -15.33
N LEU A 136 -24.50 -18.86 -14.56
CA LEU A 136 -25.65 -18.02 -14.19
C LEU A 136 -25.44 -16.57 -14.66
N PRO A 137 -25.63 -16.27 -15.96
CA PRO A 137 -25.70 -14.90 -16.44
C PRO A 137 -27.12 -14.32 -16.33
N PHE A 138 -27.96 -14.88 -15.46
CA PHE A 138 -29.29 -14.46 -15.07
C PHE A 138 -29.80 -15.57 -14.13
#